data_AF-A0A0B8P449-F1
#
_entry.id   AF-A0A0B8P449-F1
#
_cell.length_a   1.000
_cell.length_b   1.000
_cell.length_c   1.000
_cell.angle_alpha   90.00
_cell.angle_beta   90.00
_cell.angle_gamma   90.00
#
_symmetry.space_group_name_H-M   'P 1'
#
loop_
_entity.id
_entity.type
_entity.pdbx_description
1 polymer ?
#
loop_
_entity_poly.entity_id
_entity_poly.type
_entity_poly.pdbx_seq_one_letter_code
_entity_poly.pdbx_strand_id
1 'polypeptide(L)'
;MTYSPITKITGQDLMNTNIKNIETKLFKIPLKEVLSDAKHGDHDHFELITTTVTLEDGSQGTGYTYTGGKGGYSIKAMLEHDIQPALSAKMLPR
;
A
#
# COMPACT_ATOMS: atom_id res chain seq x y z
N MET A 1 -21.53 25.15 -26.06
CA MET A 1 -20.91 25.00 -24.74
C MET A 1 -21.88 24.26 -23.83
N THR A 2 -21.81 22.93 -23.83
CA THR A 2 -22.59 22.10 -22.91
C THR A 2 -21.81 21.99 -21.61
N TYR A 3 -22.21 22.74 -20.58
CA TYR A 3 -21.70 22.55 -19.23
C TYR A 3 -22.18 21.18 -18.74
N SER A 4 -21.24 20.26 -18.54
CA SER A 4 -21.51 19.00 -17.85
C SER A 4 -21.86 19.30 -16.39
N PRO A 5 -22.94 18.76 -15.82
CA PRO A 5 -23.26 19.00 -14.43
C PRO A 5 -22.17 18.37 -13.56
N ILE A 6 -21.54 19.19 -12.72
CA ILE A 6 -20.67 18.70 -11.64
C ILE A 6 -21.57 17.83 -10.75
N THR A 7 -21.40 16.51 -10.82
CA THR A 7 -22.11 15.57 -9.93
C THR A 7 -21.82 15.98 -8.50
N LYS A 8 -22.85 16.44 -7.77
CA LYS A 8 -22.74 16.68 -6.33
C LYS A 8 -22.46 15.34 -5.66
N ILE A 9 -21.24 15.15 -5.18
CA ILE A 9 -20.88 14.00 -4.34
C ILE A 9 -21.74 14.09 -3.07
N THR A 10 -22.57 13.09 -2.83
CA THR A 10 -23.47 13.06 -1.66
C THR A 10 -22.73 12.59 -0.42
N GLY A 11 -23.26 12.86 0.78
CA GLY A 11 -22.70 12.34 2.03
C GLY A 11 -22.60 10.79 2.07
N GLN A 12 -23.47 10.12 1.32
CA GLN A 12 -23.44 8.67 1.14
C GLN A 12 -22.24 8.22 0.29
N ASP A 13 -21.95 8.93 -0.80
CA ASP A 13 -20.81 8.65 -1.67
C ASP A 13 -19.46 8.85 -0.94
N LEU A 14 -19.40 9.81 -0.02
CA LEU A 14 -18.23 10.06 0.83
C LEU A 14 -18.02 8.94 1.88
N MET A 15 -19.10 8.35 2.41
CA MET A 15 -18.99 7.25 3.37
C MET A 15 -18.56 5.94 2.71
N ASN A 16 -18.97 5.71 1.46
CA ASN A 16 -18.61 4.51 0.70
C ASN A 16 -17.12 4.40 0.37
N THR A 17 -16.41 5.54 0.31
CA THR A 17 -14.96 5.59 0.01
C THR A 17 -14.08 5.76 1.25
N ASN A 18 -14.66 5.57 2.45
CA ASN A 18 -13.88 5.49 3.68
C ASN A 18 -13.06 4.20 3.72
N ILE A 19 -11.85 4.30 4.26
CA ILE A 19 -10.99 3.14 4.49
C ILE A 19 -11.59 2.28 5.61
N LYS A 20 -11.95 1.04 5.25
CA LYS A 20 -12.44 0.01 6.15
C LYS A 20 -11.33 -0.82 6.77
N ASN A 21 -10.35 -1.20 5.95
CA ASN A 21 -9.25 -2.05 6.38
C ASN A 21 -7.98 -1.76 5.58
N ILE A 22 -6.82 -1.91 6.22
CA ILE A 22 -5.52 -1.89 5.56
C ILE A 22 -4.76 -3.15 6.00
N GLU A 23 -4.31 -3.95 5.03
CA GLU A 23 -3.52 -5.15 5.27
C GLU A 23 -2.12 -4.97 4.68
N THR A 24 -1.06 -5.16 5.47
CA THR A 24 0.33 -5.17 4.98
C THR A 24 0.95 -6.55 5.11
N LYS A 25 1.57 -7.02 4.03
CA LYS A 25 2.30 -8.31 3.96
C LYS A 25 3.74 -8.07 3.54
N LEU A 26 4.64 -8.89 4.09
CA LEU A 26 6.05 -8.93 3.74
C LEU A 26 6.37 -10.30 3.16
N PHE A 27 6.99 -10.30 1.98
CA PHE A 27 7.46 -11.50 1.30
C PHE A 27 8.97 -11.43 1.12
N LYS A 28 9.66 -12.55 1.30
CA LYS A 28 11.07 -12.72 0.94
C LYS A 28 11.13 -13.56 -0.32
N ILE A 29 11.42 -12.92 -1.46
CA ILE A 29 11.39 -13.57 -2.76
C ILE A 29 12.82 -13.94 -3.14
N PRO A 30 13.14 -15.25 -3.27
CA PRO A 30 14.47 -15.68 -3.62
C PRO A 30 14.82 -15.27 -5.06
N LEU A 31 16.07 -14.87 -5.27
CA LEU A 31 16.62 -14.65 -6.60
C LEU A 31 17.05 -15.99 -7.21
N LYS A 32 16.97 -16.09 -8.54
CA LYS A 32 17.44 -17.28 -9.26
C LYS A 32 18.96 -17.45 -9.18
N GLU A 33 19.67 -16.34 -9.05
CA GLU A 33 21.13 -16.25 -8.94
C GLU A 33 21.47 -15.10 -7.97
N VAL A 34 22.60 -15.20 -7.27
CA VAL A 34 23.07 -14.15 -6.38
C VAL A 34 23.49 -12.94 -7.21
N LEU A 35 22.88 -11.79 -6.94
CA LEU A 35 23.25 -10.52 -7.56
C LEU A 35 24.17 -9.76 -6.62
N SER A 36 25.33 -9.32 -7.10
CA SER A 36 26.30 -8.57 -6.32
C SER A 36 26.54 -7.21 -6.97
N ASP A 37 26.43 -6.13 -6.20
CA ASP A 37 26.82 -4.79 -6.65
C ASP A 37 27.91 -4.17 -5.75
N ALA A 38 28.60 -3.16 -6.29
CA ALA A 38 29.78 -2.56 -5.67
C ALA A 38 29.53 -1.86 -4.31
N LYS A 39 28.27 -1.68 -3.88
CA LYS A 39 27.91 -0.95 -2.65
C LYS A 39 27.08 -1.77 -1.66
N HIS A 40 26.32 -2.75 -2.13
CA HIS A 40 25.36 -3.48 -1.31
C HIS A 40 25.75 -4.94 -1.04
N GLY A 41 26.83 -5.41 -1.65
CA GLY A 41 27.33 -6.78 -1.51
C GLY A 41 26.38 -7.78 -2.19
N ASP A 42 26.36 -9.00 -1.68
CA ASP A 42 25.56 -10.09 -2.24
C ASP A 42 24.09 -10.01 -1.82
N HIS A 43 23.21 -10.19 -2.80
CA HIS A 43 21.76 -10.31 -2.63
C HIS A 43 21.30 -11.69 -3.09
N ASP A 44 20.74 -12.45 -2.15
CA ASP A 44 20.14 -13.78 -2.39
C ASP A 44 18.60 -13.73 -2.48
N HIS A 45 18.00 -12.69 -1.92
CA HIS A 45 16.57 -12.41 -1.99
C HIS A 45 16.31 -10.89 -2.01
N PHE A 46 15.10 -10.53 -2.44
CA PHE A 46 14.56 -9.20 -2.21
C PHE A 46 13.33 -9.31 -1.30
N GLU A 47 13.05 -8.23 -0.56
CA GLU A 47 11.84 -8.14 0.25
C GLU A 47 10.80 -7.34 -0.54
N LEU A 48 9.59 -7.89 -0.67
CA LEU A 48 8.43 -7.21 -1.24
C LEU A 48 7.42 -6.94 -0.14
N ILE A 49 7.03 -5.68 0.02
CA ILE A 49 6.03 -5.26 0.99
C ILE A 49 4.81 -4.80 0.21
N THR A 50 3.68 -5.47 0.40
CA THR A 50 2.41 -5.11 -0.25
C THR A 50 1.46 -4.55 0.79
N THR A 51 0.71 -3.51 0.44
CA THR A 51 -0.33 -2.91 1.29
C THR A 51 -1.63 -2.87 0.50
N THR A 52 -2.63 -3.60 0.97
CA THR A 52 -3.97 -3.64 0.38
C THR A 52 -4.92 -2.81 1.24
N VAL A 53 -5.51 -1.79 0.64
CA VAL A 53 -6.54 -0.95 1.24
C VAL A 53 -7.89 -1.41 0.74
N THR A 54 -8.82 -1.65 1.67
CA THR A 54 -10.22 -1.97 1.38
C THR A 54 -11.10 -0.83 1.84
N LEU A 55 -12.00 -0.36 0.97
CA LEU A 55 -12.98 0.68 1.29
C LEU A 55 -14.30 0.06 1.77
N GLU A 56 -15.18 0.88 2.36
CA GLU A 56 -16.49 0.42 2.84
C GLU A 56 -17.41 -0.11 1.72
N ASP A 57 -17.27 0.40 0.49
CA ASP A 57 -17.97 -0.13 -0.69
C ASP A 57 -17.43 -1.47 -1.20
N GLY A 58 -16.37 -2.00 -0.59
CA GLY A 58 -15.71 -3.25 -0.95
C GLY A 58 -14.63 -3.12 -2.03
N SER A 59 -14.41 -1.93 -2.59
CA SER A 59 -13.31 -1.68 -3.53
C SER A 59 -11.96 -1.91 -2.86
N GLN A 60 -11.00 -2.42 -3.62
CA GLN A 60 -9.65 -2.71 -3.13
C GLN A 60 -8.59 -2.11 -4.05
N GLY A 61 -7.56 -1.53 -3.44
CA GLY A 61 -6.34 -1.11 -4.11
C GLY A 61 -5.13 -1.72 -3.40
N THR A 62 -4.17 -2.23 -4.16
CA THR A 62 -2.91 -2.76 -3.61
C THR A 62 -1.73 -1.95 -4.12
N GLY A 63 -1.01 -1.31 -3.20
CA GLY A 63 0.29 -0.70 -3.45
C GLY A 63 1.42 -1.61 -2.96
N TYR A 64 2.65 -1.34 -3.38
CA TYR A 64 3.82 -2.08 -2.92
C TYR A 64 5.09 -1.23 -2.91
N THR A 65 6.07 -1.69 -2.15
CA THR A 65 7.47 -1.24 -2.19
C THR A 65 8.39 -2.44 -2.03
N TYR A 66 9.69 -2.27 -2.26
CA TYR A 66 10.67 -3.36 -2.17
C TYR A 66 12.00 -2.90 -1.57
N THR A 67 12.77 -3.87 -1.07
CA THR A 67 14.16 -3.67 -0.65
C THR A 67 15.03 -4.77 -1.24
N GLY A 68 16.35 -4.55 -1.29
CA GLY A 68 17.33 -5.58 -1.63
C GLY A 68 17.56 -6.64 -0.53
N GLY A 69 16.54 -7.03 0.22
CA GLY A 69 16.64 -8.11 1.23
C GLY A 69 16.90 -7.64 2.66
N LYS A 70 16.90 -6.33 2.92
CA LYS A 70 17.07 -5.76 4.26
C LYS A 70 16.13 -4.57 4.46
N GLY A 71 15.49 -4.50 5.62
CA GLY A 71 14.63 -3.37 6.03
C GLY A 71 13.13 -3.57 5.83
N GLY A 72 12.70 -4.66 5.20
CA GLY A 72 11.28 -4.95 4.95
C GLY A 72 10.45 -5.08 6.21
N TYR A 73 10.99 -5.70 7.27
CA TYR A 73 10.34 -5.72 8.59
C TYR A 73 10.19 -4.33 9.20
N SER A 74 11.18 -3.45 9.04
CA SER A 74 11.12 -2.07 9.54
C SER A 74 10.04 -1.27 8.82
N ILE A 75 9.98 -1.38 7.49
CA ILE A 75 8.93 -0.76 6.66
C ILE A 75 7.54 -1.28 7.07
N LYS A 76 7.39 -2.61 7.21
CA LYS A 76 6.13 -3.22 7.63
C LYS A 76 5.69 -2.71 9.01
N ALA A 77 6.60 -2.67 9.98
CA ALA A 77 6.30 -2.17 11.32
C ALA A 77 5.85 -0.70 11.30
N MET A 78 6.55 0.17 10.55
CA MET A 78 6.16 1.56 10.37
C MET A 78 4.76 1.69 9.75
N LEU A 79 4.46 0.88 8.73
CA LEU A 79 3.14 0.86 8.11
C LEU A 79 2.07 0.47 9.13
N GLU A 80 2.27 -0.64 9.85
CA GLU A 80 1.27 -1.19 10.78
C GLU A 80 1.05 -0.34 12.03
N HIS A 81 2.11 0.23 12.60
CA HIS A 81 2.03 0.91 13.89
C HIS A 81 1.85 2.43 13.77
N ASP A 82 2.43 3.05 12.75
CA ASP A 82 2.46 4.52 12.68
C ASP A 82 1.51 5.06 11.62
N ILE A 83 1.48 4.45 10.43
CA ILE A 83 0.78 5.01 9.27
C ILE A 83 -0.67 4.50 9.18
N GLN A 84 -0.89 3.19 9.25
CA GLN A 84 -2.22 2.61 9.13
C GLN A 84 -3.20 3.21 10.13
N PRO A 85 -2.89 3.34 11.44
CA PRO A 85 -3.82 3.91 12.40
C PRO A 85 -4.16 5.38 12.12
N ALA A 86 -3.22 6.14 11.55
CA ALA A 86 -3.43 7.53 11.17
C ALA A 86 -4.27 7.72 9.89
N LEU A 87 -4.39 6.67 9.06
CA LEU A 87 -5.18 6.65 7.85
C LEU A 87 -6.59 6.06 8.05
N SER A 88 -6.79 5.25 9.08
CA SER A 88 -8.10 4.71 9.45
C SER A 88 -9.17 5.82 9.52
N ALA A 89 -10.32 5.59 8.87
CA ALA A 89 -11.43 6.54 8.73
C ALA A 89 -11.18 7.78 7.85
N LYS A 90 -10.09 7.84 7.07
CA LYS A 90 -9.97 8.83 5.99
C LYS A 90 -10.71 8.36 4.74
N MET A 91 -11.26 9.34 4.02
CA MET A 91 -11.81 9.16 2.69
C MET A 91 -10.70 9.17 1.65
N LEU A 92 -10.72 8.21 0.72
CA LEU A 92 -9.84 8.24 -0.45
C LEU A 92 -10.57 8.79 -1.69
N PRO A 93 -9.91 9.67 -2.48
CA PRO A 93 -10.45 10.08 -3.77
C PRO A 93 -10.42 8.90 -4.75
N ARG A 94 -11.45 8.80 -5.59
CA ARG A 94 -11.51 7.88 -6.74
C ARG A 94 -10.83 8.49 -7.96
#